data_AF-A0AAX0AXF5-F1
#
_entry.id   AF-A0AAX0AXF5-F1
#
_cell.length_a   1.000
_cell.length_b   1.000
_cell.length_c   1.000
_cell.angle_alpha   90.00
_cell.angle_beta   90.00
_cell.angle_gamma   90.00
#
_symmetry.space_group_name_H-M   'P 1'
#
loop_
_entity.id
_entity.type
_entity.pdbx_description
1 polymer ?
#
loop_
_entity_poly.entity_id
_entity_poly.type
_entity_poly.pdbx_seq_one_letter_code
_entity_poly.pdbx_strand_id
1 'polypeptide(L)'
;MSFDGKHWYAYVGVEKEPLVMELTTESIGIDVGIKDLAICTNGMTFKNINKTRLVKKLEKRLRRLQRKISRKYELNKEGRKFVKTSKIIKLEKQIRLLQ
;
A
#
# COMPACT_ATOMS: atom_id res chain seq x y z
N MET A 1 11.19 12.05 12.38
CA MET A 1 11.26 12.59 10.99
C MET A 1 11.61 11.44 10.06
N SER A 2 10.93 11.28 8.92
CA SER A 2 11.16 10.20 7.94
C SER A 2 11.20 10.74 6.50
N PHE A 3 11.80 9.98 5.57
CA PHE A 3 11.92 10.36 4.16
C PHE A 3 11.62 9.15 3.26
N ASP A 4 10.70 9.28 2.30
CA ASP A 4 10.29 8.18 1.40
C ASP A 4 11.12 8.10 0.10
N GLY A 5 12.10 9.00 -0.08
CA GLY A 5 12.83 9.15 -1.34
C GLY A 5 12.32 10.28 -2.24
N LYS A 6 11.25 10.97 -1.84
CA LYS A 6 10.68 12.14 -2.51
C LYS A 6 10.24 13.25 -1.54
N HIS A 7 9.54 12.91 -0.46
CA HIS A 7 9.01 13.85 0.52
C HIS A 7 9.54 13.54 1.92
N TRP A 8 9.70 14.61 2.72
CA TRP A 8 10.01 14.54 4.14
C TRP A 8 8.72 14.57 4.96
N TYR A 9 8.65 13.74 5.99
CA TYR A 9 7.53 13.66 6.91
C TYR A 9 8.02 13.94 8.34
N ALA A 10 7.29 14.80 9.03
CA ALA A 10 7.39 14.98 10.47
C ALA A 10 6.08 14.50 11.09
N TYR A 11 6.17 13.78 12.21
CA TYR A 11 5.01 13.32 12.97
C TYR A 11 4.99 14.10 14.27
N VAL A 12 3.82 14.63 14.61
CA VAL A 12 3.57 15.29 15.89
C VAL A 12 2.42 14.53 16.53
N GLY A 13 2.69 13.93 17.69
CA GLY A 13 1.64 13.40 18.54
C GLY A 13 1.02 14.54 19.32
N VAL A 14 -0.30 14.67 19.27
CA VAL A 14 -1.05 15.62 20.09
C VAL A 14 -1.94 14.80 21.02
N GLU A 15 -1.84 15.04 22.32
CA GLU A 15 -2.76 14.48 23.28
C GLU A 15 -4.10 15.21 23.18
N LYS A 16 -5.17 14.43 23.09
CA LYS A 16 -6.54 14.94 23.10
C LYS A 16 -7.29 14.20 24.18
N GLU A 17 -8.02 14.94 25.01
CA GLU A 17 -8.93 14.33 25.97
C GLU A 17 -9.93 13.42 25.23
N PRO A 18 -10.18 12.21 25.74
CA PRO A 18 -11.13 11.29 25.12
C PRO A 18 -12.53 11.92 25.11
N LEU A 19 -13.21 11.82 23.98
CA LEU A 19 -14.62 12.19 23.92
C LEU A 19 -15.40 11.20 24.79
N VAL A 20 -16.10 11.71 25.80
CA VAL A 20 -17.03 10.89 26.59
C VAL A 20 -18.24 10.61 25.71
N MET A 21 -18.40 9.35 25.32
CA MET A 21 -19.57 8.87 24.59
C MET A 21 -20.37 7.98 25.54
N GLU A 22 -21.69 8.17 25.61
CA GLU A 22 -22.53 7.22 26.33
C GLU A 22 -22.52 5.88 25.59
N LEU A 23 -22.21 4.81 26.33
CA LEU A 23 -22.29 3.47 25.80
C LEU A 23 -23.76 3.09 25.62
N THR A 24 -24.09 2.60 24.43
CA THR A 24 -25.36 1.90 24.22
C THR A 24 -25.30 0.53 24.91
N THR A 25 -26.44 0.03 25.39
CA THR A 25 -26.54 -1.35 25.91
C THR A 25 -26.44 -2.42 24.82
N GLU A 26 -26.34 -2.02 23.55
CA GLU A 26 -26.20 -2.91 22.41
C GLU A 26 -24.80 -3.53 22.32
N SER A 27 -24.74 -4.81 22.01
CA SER A 27 -23.52 -5.53 21.64
C SER A 27 -23.51 -5.80 20.14
N ILE A 28 -22.37 -5.53 19.49
CA ILE A 28 -22.18 -5.75 18.05
C ILE A 28 -21.07 -6.78 17.85
N GLY A 29 -21.40 -7.89 17.20
CA GLY A 29 -20.42 -8.85 16.71
C GLY A 29 -19.83 -8.38 15.38
N ILE A 30 -18.51 -8.46 15.23
CA ILE A 30 -17.79 -8.08 14.00
C ILE A 30 -17.03 -9.31 13.50
N ASP A 31 -17.34 -9.75 12.28
CA ASP A 31 -16.59 -10.79 11.58
C ASP A 31 -15.73 -10.16 10.47
N VAL A 32 -14.41 -10.41 10.49
CA VAL A 32 -13.44 -9.78 9.57
C VAL A 32 -13.02 -10.77 8.50
N GLY A 33 -13.14 -10.37 7.22
CA GLY A 33 -13.03 -11.30 6.10
C GLY A 33 -12.15 -10.86 4.93
N ILE A 34 -11.83 -11.83 4.07
CA ILE A 34 -11.20 -11.59 2.77
C ILE A 34 -12.25 -11.16 1.73
N LYS A 35 -13.48 -11.68 1.86
CA LYS A 35 -14.56 -11.35 0.92
C LYS A 35 -14.96 -9.88 1.05
N ASP A 36 -15.39 -9.54 2.25
CA ASP A 36 -15.79 -8.25 2.77
C ASP A 36 -14.89 -7.95 3.97
N LEU A 37 -14.52 -6.68 4.17
CA LEU A 37 -13.59 -6.31 5.24
C LEU A 37 -14.17 -6.67 6.60
N ALA A 38 -15.43 -6.31 6.84
CA ALA A 38 -16.14 -6.64 8.06
C ALA A 38 -17.64 -6.80 7.80
N ILE A 39 -18.27 -7.75 8.50
CA ILE A 39 -19.73 -7.92 8.56
C ILE A 39 -20.14 -7.81 10.03
N CYS A 40 -21.17 -7.01 10.29
CA CYS A 40 -21.63 -6.73 11.64
C CYS A 40 -23.02 -7.33 11.90
N THR A 41 -23.29 -7.73 13.15
CA THR A 41 -24.60 -8.30 13.54
C THR A 41 -25.77 -7.33 13.40
N ASN A 42 -25.49 -6.02 13.36
CA ASN A 42 -26.47 -4.97 13.09
C ASN A 42 -26.80 -4.80 11.59
N GLY A 43 -26.32 -5.69 10.72
CA GLY A 43 -26.58 -5.68 9.28
C GLY A 43 -25.63 -4.81 8.45
N MET A 44 -24.71 -4.07 9.08
CA MET A 44 -23.71 -3.29 8.36
C MET A 44 -22.66 -4.20 7.70
N THR A 45 -22.25 -3.86 6.48
CA THR A 45 -21.19 -4.58 5.76
C THR A 45 -20.17 -3.58 5.19
N PHE A 46 -18.90 -3.82 5.48
CA PHE A 46 -17.78 -3.00 5.04
C PHE A 46 -17.05 -3.69 3.90
N LYS A 47 -16.97 -3.01 2.74
CA LYS A 47 -16.30 -3.56 1.56
C LYS A 47 -14.79 -3.58 1.72
N ASN A 48 -14.14 -4.60 1.17
CA ASN A 48 -12.69 -4.70 1.16
C ASN A 48 -12.05 -3.73 0.15
N ILE A 49 -11.26 -2.76 0.64
CA ILE A 49 -10.59 -1.74 -0.17
C ILE A 49 -9.61 -2.34 -1.20
N ASN A 50 -8.99 -3.48 -0.89
CA ASN A 50 -8.06 -4.18 -1.79
C ASN A 50 -8.78 -4.73 -3.03
N LYS A 51 -10.10 -4.88 -2.97
CA LYS A 51 -10.90 -5.33 -4.12
C LYS A 51 -11.31 -4.21 -5.07
N THR A 52 -11.09 -2.95 -4.71
CA THR A 52 -11.44 -1.80 -5.54
C THR A 52 -10.65 -1.78 -6.85
N ARG A 53 -11.25 -1.19 -7.90
CA ARG A 53 -10.61 -1.07 -9.22
C ARG A 53 -9.28 -0.30 -9.15
N LEU A 54 -9.21 0.71 -8.29
CA LEU A 54 -8.03 1.55 -8.12
C LEU A 54 -6.86 0.73 -7.54
N VAL A 55 -7.06 0.04 -6.41
CA VAL A 55 -6.00 -0.77 -5.78
C VAL A 55 -5.54 -1.88 -6.72
N LYS A 56 -6.47 -2.63 -7.34
CA LYS A 56 -6.13 -3.66 -8.33
C LYS A 56 -5.32 -3.11 -9.51
N LYS A 57 -5.62 -1.89 -9.97
CA LYS A 57 -4.89 -1.24 -11.08
C LYS A 57 -3.47 -0.85 -10.65
N LEU A 58 -3.32 -0.28 -9.45
CA LEU A 58 -2.01 0.07 -8.89
C LEU A 58 -1.13 -1.15 -8.70
N GLU A 59 -1.64 -2.21 -8.09
CA GLU A 59 -0.89 -3.45 -7.91
C GLU A 59 -0.48 -4.09 -9.25
N LYS A 60 -1.40 -4.14 -10.23
CA LYS A 60 -1.08 -4.64 -11.58
C LYS A 60 0.02 -3.81 -12.23
N ARG A 61 0.01 -2.49 -12.05
CA ARG A 61 1.05 -1.59 -12.56
C ARG A 61 2.38 -1.85 -11.86
N LEU A 62 2.39 -1.94 -10.53
CA LEU A 62 3.58 -2.25 -9.75
C LEU A 62 4.21 -3.58 -10.18
N ARG A 63 3.42 -4.66 -10.26
CA ARG A 63 3.88 -5.98 -10.73
C ARG A 63 4.46 -5.93 -12.15
N ARG A 64 3.85 -5.18 -13.07
CA ARG A 64 4.36 -5.01 -14.44
C ARG A 64 5.70 -4.27 -14.47
N LEU A 65 5.86 -3.23 -13.66
CA LEU A 65 7.11 -2.47 -13.59
C LEU A 65 8.22 -3.30 -12.94
N GLN A 66 7.94 -4.03 -11.86
CA GLN A 66 8.88 -4.96 -11.22
C GLN A 66 9.36 -6.05 -12.20
N ARG A 67 8.46 -6.65 -12.99
CA ARG A 67 8.84 -7.60 -14.05
C ARG A 67 9.66 -6.96 -15.17
N LYS A 68 9.40 -5.69 -15.50
CA LYS A 68 10.13 -4.95 -16.55
C LYS A 68 11.55 -4.63 -16.08
N ILE A 69 11.72 -4.22 -14.83
CA ILE A 69 13.04 -3.88 -14.30
C ILE A 69 13.89 -5.14 -14.07
N SER A 70 13.32 -6.22 -13.55
CA SER A 70 14.03 -7.50 -13.39
C SER A 70 14.61 -8.00 -14.71
N ARG A 71 13.80 -8.03 -15.80
CA ARG A 71 14.30 -8.38 -17.14
C ARG A 71 15.41 -7.45 -17.63
N LYS A 72 15.35 -6.16 -17.31
CA LYS A 72 16.41 -5.22 -17.69
C LYS A 72 17.69 -5.46 -16.91
N TYR A 73 17.61 -5.81 -15.64
CA TYR A 73 18.78 -6.19 -14.86
C TYR A 73 19.46 -7.40 -15.49
N GLU A 74 18.72 -8.48 -15.78
CA GLU A 74 19.29 -9.67 -16.44
C GLU A 74 19.92 -9.35 -17.80
N LEU A 75 19.29 -8.51 -18.63
CA LEU A 75 19.85 -8.11 -19.92
C LEU A 75 21.09 -7.22 -19.83
N ASN A 76 21.28 -6.49 -18.73
CA ASN A 76 22.44 -5.61 -18.52
C ASN A 76 23.42 -6.24 -17.53
N LYS A 77 23.43 -7.58 -17.44
CA LYS A 77 24.36 -8.34 -16.63
C LYS A 77 25.67 -8.52 -17.39
N GLU A 78 26.75 -8.07 -16.79
CA GLU A 78 28.11 -8.22 -17.28
C GLU A 78 28.88 -9.13 -16.31
N GLY A 79 29.00 -10.40 -16.67
CA GLY A 79 29.57 -11.43 -15.81
C GLY A 79 28.77 -11.60 -14.51
N ARG A 80 29.38 -11.20 -13.38
CA ARG A 80 28.78 -11.27 -12.04
C ARG A 80 28.16 -9.93 -11.57
N LYS A 81 28.20 -8.89 -12.40
CA LYS A 81 27.74 -7.55 -12.03
C LYS A 81 26.55 -7.13 -12.90
N PHE A 82 25.68 -6.30 -12.34
CA PHE A 82 24.58 -5.68 -13.07
C PHE A 82 24.92 -4.21 -13.36
N VAL A 83 24.86 -3.81 -14.63
CA VAL A 83 25.14 -2.43 -15.04
C VAL A 83 23.84 -1.63 -15.06
N LYS A 84 23.78 -0.57 -14.24
CA LYS A 84 22.62 0.31 -14.19
C LYS A 84 22.67 1.32 -15.34
N THR A 85 21.70 1.21 -16.25
CA THR A 85 21.46 2.23 -17.27
C THR A 85 20.51 3.31 -16.76
N SER A 86 20.49 4.48 -17.40
CA SER A 86 19.53 5.56 -17.08
C SER A 86 18.07 5.09 -17.17
N LYS A 87 17.77 4.11 -18.04
CA LYS A 87 16.44 3.50 -18.17
C LYS A 87 16.06 2.66 -16.94
N ILE A 88 17.03 1.95 -16.35
CA ILE A 88 16.83 1.19 -15.10
C ILE A 88 16.56 2.17 -13.96
N ILE A 89 17.39 3.20 -13.81
CA ILE A 89 17.22 4.24 -12.77
C ILE A 89 15.84 4.92 -12.87
N LYS A 90 15.39 5.26 -14.09
CA LYS A 90 14.05 5.82 -14.32
C LYS A 90 12.93 4.86 -13.86
N LEU A 91 13.08 3.56 -14.10
CA LEU A 91 12.09 2.56 -13.67
C LEU A 91 12.10 2.35 -12.15
N GLU A 92 13.27 2.37 -11.50
CA GLU A 92 13.37 2.32 -10.03
C GLU A 92 12.59 3.46 -9.39
N LYS A 93 12.77 4.69 -9.90
CA LYS A 93 12.02 5.86 -9.45
C LYS A 93 10.51 5.67 -9.64
N GLN A 94 10.07 5.14 -10.77
CA GLN A 94 8.64 4.88 -11.02
C GLN A 94 8.05 3.82 -10.09
N ILE A 95 8.82 2.78 -9.74
CA ILE A 95 8.40 1.74 -8.80
C ILE A 95 8.28 2.33 -7.40
N ARG A 96 9.26 3.14 -6.97
CA ARG A 96 9.27 3.80 -5.66
C ARG A 96 8.05 4.71 -5.44
N LEU A 97 7.53 5.34 -6.50
CA LEU A 97 6.33 6.16 -6.43
C LEU A 97 5.02 5.35 -6.26
N LEU A 98 5.08 4.04 -6.39
CA LEU A 98 3.94 3.12 -6.27
C LEU A 98 4.05 2.18 -5.07
N GLN A 99 5.11 2.34 -4.26
CA GLN A 99 5.37 1.61 -3.01
C GLN A 99 5.15 2.55 -1.84
#